data_AF-A0A832BD69-F1
#
_entry.id   AF-A0A832BD69-F1
#
_cell.length_a   1.000
_cell.length_b   1.000
_cell.length_c   1.000
_cell.angle_alpha   90.00
_cell.angle_beta   90.00
_cell.angle_gamma   90.00
#
_symmetry.space_group_name_H-M   'P 1'
#
loop_
_entity.id
_entity.type
_entity.pdbx_description
1 polymer ?
#
loop_
_entity_poly.entity_id
_entity_poly.type
_entity_poly.pdbx_seq_one_letter_code
_entity_poly.pdbx_strand_id
1 'polypeptide(L)'
;MPRKARSYDRHIPLPDPKYGNVKYAKFINYLMERGKKSVAQKIFYDALELVAEKMKSETSSSASIPAGVGTPSSVKGEGSKEKSIDGRAVFDQALKNVTPLMELKSRRIG
;
A
#
# COMPACT_ATOMS: atom_id res chain seq x y z
N MET A 1 -1.45 25.08 20.71
CA MET A 1 -2.61 24.52 19.97
C MET A 1 -3.16 25.55 18.99
N PRO A 2 -3.43 25.20 17.73
CA PRO A 2 -3.88 26.17 16.74
C PRO A 2 -5.31 26.62 17.04
N ARG A 3 -5.51 27.92 17.31
CA ARG A 3 -6.84 28.54 17.40
C ARG A 3 -7.44 28.90 16.03
N LYS A 4 -6.58 29.01 15.01
CA LYS A 4 -6.95 29.24 13.60
C LYS A 4 -6.51 28.04 12.77
N ALA A 5 -7.29 27.70 11.75
CA ALA A 5 -6.90 26.70 10.77
C ALA A 5 -5.58 27.15 10.11
N ARG A 6 -4.52 26.37 10.29
CA ARG A 6 -3.30 26.54 9.53
C ARG A 6 -3.32 25.53 8.40
N SER A 7 -3.31 26.04 7.17
CA SER A 7 -2.94 25.25 6.00
C SER A 7 -1.42 25.12 6.03
N TYR A 8 -0.93 23.92 6.30
CA TYR A 8 0.47 23.60 6.08
C TYR A 8 0.56 22.87 4.75
N ASP A 9 1.51 23.25 3.92
CA ASP A 9 1.80 22.47 2.72
C ASP A 9 2.30 21.09 3.16
N ARG A 10 1.67 20.03 2.63
CA ARG A 10 2.02 18.67 3.01
C ARG A 10 3.22 18.24 2.19
N HIS A 11 4.40 18.22 2.82
CA HIS A 11 5.59 17.69 2.17
C HIS A 11 5.35 16.28 1.65
N ILE A 12 5.46 16.14 0.32
CA ILE A 12 5.38 14.85 -0.35
C ILE A 12 6.70 14.14 -0.09
N PRO A 13 6.69 12.92 0.47
CA PRO A 13 7.93 12.20 0.72
C PRO A 13 8.59 11.81 -0.59
N LEU A 14 9.92 11.71 -0.55
CA LEU A 14 10.71 11.16 -1.63
C LEU A 14 10.18 9.77 -2.00
N PRO A 15 10.13 9.43 -3.31
CA PRO A 15 9.68 8.13 -3.77
C PRO A 15 10.60 7.01 -3.26
N ASP A 16 10.05 5.79 -3.21
CA ASP A 16 10.79 4.61 -2.76
C ASP A 16 12.00 4.31 -3.68
N PRO A 17 13.18 3.94 -3.15
CA PRO A 17 14.36 3.68 -3.98
C PRO A 17 14.22 2.49 -4.93
N LYS A 18 13.47 1.44 -4.55
CA LYS A 18 13.37 0.20 -5.34
C LYS A 18 12.27 0.29 -6.40
N TYR A 19 11.13 0.88 -6.05
CA TYR A 19 9.95 0.89 -6.90
C TYR A 19 9.48 2.28 -7.36
N GLY A 20 10.12 3.36 -6.91
CA GLY A 20 9.79 4.73 -7.33
C GLY A 20 8.41 5.21 -6.89
N ASN A 21 7.71 4.49 -6.02
CA ASN A 21 6.32 4.80 -5.65
C ASN A 21 6.23 5.56 -4.33
N VAL A 22 5.51 6.69 -4.34
CA VAL A 22 5.27 7.54 -3.16
C VAL A 22 4.40 6.84 -2.11
N LYS A 23 3.48 5.94 -2.51
CA LYS A 23 2.62 5.19 -1.57
C LYS A 23 3.44 4.26 -0.68
N TYR A 24 4.41 3.54 -1.27
CA TYR A 24 5.29 2.65 -0.52
C TYR A 24 6.21 3.43 0.40
N ALA A 25 6.75 4.56 -0.06
CA ALA A 25 7.54 5.44 0.79
C ALA A 25 6.74 5.95 2.01
N LYS A 26 5.46 6.33 1.82
CA LYS A 26 4.56 6.69 2.93
C LYS A 26 4.34 5.52 3.88
N PHE A 27 4.08 4.32 3.36
CA PHE A 27 3.86 3.13 4.16
C PHE A 27 5.09 2.77 5.03
N ILE A 28 6.28 2.78 4.43
CA ILE A 28 7.55 2.53 5.13
C ILE A 28 7.79 3.59 6.23
N ASN A 29 7.44 4.85 5.98
CA ASN A 29 7.57 5.90 6.99
C ASN A 29 6.63 5.69 8.19
N TYR A 30 5.43 5.13 7.98
CA TYR A 30 4.52 4.76 9.07
C TYR A 30 4.95 3.48 9.80
N LEU A 31 5.59 2.55 9.10
CA LEU A 31 6.12 1.31 9.67
C LEU A 31 7.38 1.55 10.52
N MET A 32 8.12 2.61 10.25
CA MET A 32 9.35 2.94 10.93
C MET A 32 9.14 3.31 12.40
N GLU A 33 9.82 2.59 13.29
CA GLU A 33 9.93 2.94 14.71
C GLU A 33 11.27 3.60 15.02
N ARG A 34 11.26 4.57 15.95
CA ARG A 34 12.47 5.28 16.43
C ARG A 34 13.35 5.89 15.33
N GLY A 35 12.77 6.23 14.17
CA GLY A 35 13.51 6.80 13.04
C GLY A 35 14.38 5.80 12.25
N LYS A 36 14.25 4.48 12.49
CA LYS A 36 15.08 3.46 11.83
C LYS A 36 14.58 3.08 10.43
N LYS A 37 14.81 3.94 9.45
CA LYS A 37 14.28 3.77 8.08
C LYS A 37 14.83 2.54 7.34
N SER A 38 16.11 2.24 7.50
CA SER A 38 16.76 1.10 6.85
C SER A 38 16.15 -0.24 7.29
N VAL A 39 15.84 -0.39 8.59
CA VAL A 39 15.19 -1.59 9.13
C VAL A 39 13.77 -1.73 8.60
N ALA A 40 13.01 -0.63 8.58
CA ALA A 40 11.64 -0.62 8.05
C ALA A 40 11.58 -1.01 6.57
N GLN A 41 12.51 -0.53 5.75
CA GLN A 41 12.63 -0.90 4.33
C GLN A 41 12.86 -2.40 4.17
N LYS A 42 13.79 -2.96 4.96
CA LYS A 42 14.07 -4.40 4.92
C LYS A 42 12.83 -5.23 5.23
N ILE A 43 12.17 -4.95 6.35
CA ILE A 43 10.94 -5.65 6.78
C ILE A 43 9.86 -5.58 5.69
N PHE A 44 9.67 -4.41 5.06
CA PHE A 44 8.66 -4.24 4.03
C PHE A 44 8.93 -5.09 2.78
N TYR A 45 10.17 -5.12 2.29
CA TYR A 45 10.51 -5.92 1.13
C TYR A 45 10.48 -7.42 1.43
N ASP A 46 10.97 -7.84 2.60
CA ASP A 46 10.89 -9.22 3.07
C ASP A 46 9.43 -9.68 3.14
N ALA A 47 8.52 -8.82 3.65
CA ALA A 47 7.09 -9.12 3.69
C ALA A 47 6.46 -9.29 2.30
N LEU A 48 6.86 -8.49 1.31
CA LEU A 48 6.35 -8.63 -0.07
C LEU A 48 6.78 -9.95 -0.71
N GLU A 49 7.98 -10.44 -0.40
CA GLU A 49 8.47 -11.74 -0.86
C GLU A 49 7.67 -12.88 -0.22
N LEU A 50 7.50 -12.84 1.11
CA LEU A 50 6.69 -13.83 1.84
C LEU A 50 5.24 -13.89 1.34
N VAL A 51 4.65 -12.76 0.96
CA VAL A 51 3.30 -12.73 0.39
C VAL A 51 3.27 -13.41 -0.98
N ALA A 52 4.28 -13.17 -1.83
CA ALA A 52 4.37 -13.81 -3.13
C ALA A 52 4.50 -15.34 -3.02
N GLU A 53 5.31 -15.82 -2.07
CA GLU A 53 5.46 -17.25 -1.77
C GLU A 53 4.14 -17.88 -1.30
N LYS A 54 3.47 -17.25 -0.32
CA LYS A 54 2.19 -17.75 0.21
C LYS A 54 1.10 -17.77 -0.86
N MET A 55 1.01 -16.75 -1.69
CA MET A 55 0.02 -16.72 -2.76
C MET A 55 0.23 -17.84 -3.78
N LYS A 56 1.49 -18.21 -4.04
CA LYS A 56 1.83 -19.34 -4.92
C LYS A 56 1.39 -20.68 -4.31
N SER A 57 1.55 -20.87 -3.00
CA SER A 57 1.08 -22.09 -2.32
C SER A 57 -0.45 -22.18 -2.27
N GLU A 58 -1.16 -21.08 -1.95
CA GLU A 58 -2.63 -21.09 -1.82
C GLU A 58 -3.36 -21.27 -3.16
N THR A 59 -2.77 -20.81 -4.26
CA THR A 59 -3.32 -21.05 -5.62
C THR A 59 -3.36 -22.55 -5.97
N SER A 60 -2.54 -23.37 -5.29
CA SER A 60 -2.49 -24.82 -5.50
C SER A 60 -3.50 -25.60 -4.66
N SER A 61 -4.19 -24.97 -3.69
CA SER A 61 -5.04 -25.64 -2.69
C SER A 61 -6.53 -25.21 -2.69
N SER A 62 -6.92 -24.05 -3.25
CA SER A 62 -8.32 -23.60 -3.21
C SER A 62 -8.89 -23.21 -4.58
N ALA A 63 -9.55 -24.16 -5.24
CA ALA A 63 -10.50 -23.88 -6.30
C ALA A 63 -11.73 -23.14 -5.73
N SER A 64 -11.72 -21.81 -5.80
CA SER A 64 -12.88 -20.91 -5.94
C SER A 64 -12.42 -19.47 -5.79
N ILE A 65 -12.24 -18.80 -6.92
CA ILE A 65 -12.13 -17.34 -6.97
C ILE A 65 -13.55 -16.80 -6.71
N PRO A 66 -13.87 -16.16 -5.57
CA PRO A 66 -15.07 -15.35 -5.52
C PRO A 66 -14.87 -14.17 -6.48
N ALA A 67 -15.77 -14.09 -7.45
CA ALA A 67 -15.82 -13.09 -8.49
C ALA A 67 -15.60 -11.66 -7.94
N GLY A 68 -14.53 -11.03 -8.41
CA GLY A 68 -14.20 -9.65 -8.04
C GLY A 68 -12.88 -9.15 -8.62
N VAL A 69 -12.37 -9.76 -9.70
CA VAL A 69 -11.22 -9.22 -10.44
C VAL A 69 -11.74 -8.12 -11.37
N GLY A 70 -12.02 -6.96 -10.78
CA GLY A 70 -12.20 -5.71 -11.52
C GLY A 70 -10.82 -5.16 -11.84
N THR A 71 -10.33 -5.41 -13.05
CA THR A 71 -9.17 -4.73 -13.64
C THR A 71 -9.42 -3.22 -13.61
N PRO A 72 -8.65 -2.39 -12.88
CA PRO A 72 -8.66 -0.97 -13.12
C PRO A 72 -7.69 -0.69 -14.27
N SER A 73 -8.28 -0.20 -15.35
CA SER A 73 -7.69 0.53 -16.47
C SER A 73 -6.28 1.12 -16.22
N SER A 74 -5.34 0.65 -17.04
CA SER A 74 -4.28 1.41 -17.73
C SER A 74 -3.84 2.73 -17.09
N VAL A 75 -2.67 2.71 -16.43
CA VAL A 75 -1.76 3.86 -16.39
C VAL A 75 -0.40 3.40 -16.89
N LYS A 76 0.00 4.02 -18.00
CA LYS A 76 1.19 3.78 -18.83
C LYS A 76 2.53 3.95 -18.09
N GLY A 77 3.49 3.10 -18.48
CA GLY A 77 4.94 3.28 -18.42
C GLY A 77 5.60 2.56 -17.24
N GLU A 78 6.59 1.68 -17.38
CA GLU A 78 7.40 1.13 -18.48
C GLU A 78 7.99 -0.21 -17.98
N GLY A 79 8.33 -1.13 -18.88
CA GLY A 79 9.25 -2.25 -18.58
C GLY A 79 8.61 -3.59 -18.27
N SER A 80 8.40 -4.38 -19.32
CA SER A 80 8.07 -5.80 -19.33
C SER A 80 8.99 -6.67 -18.46
N LYS A 81 8.41 -7.52 -17.59
CA LYS A 81 8.74 -8.96 -17.46
C LYS A 81 7.76 -9.64 -16.49
N GLU A 82 7.05 -10.62 -17.07
CA GLU A 82 6.40 -11.79 -16.46
C GLU A 82 5.31 -11.59 -15.39
N LYS A 83 4.13 -12.17 -15.70
CA LYS A 83 2.95 -12.28 -14.85
C LYS A 83 3.18 -13.31 -13.74
N SER A 84 4.14 -13.08 -12.86
CA SER A 84 4.19 -13.74 -11.55
C SER A 84 3.14 -13.11 -10.63
N ILE A 85 2.72 -13.82 -9.58
CA ILE A 85 1.86 -13.22 -8.56
C ILE A 85 2.69 -12.17 -7.82
N ASP A 86 2.59 -10.93 -8.30
CA ASP A 86 3.40 -9.84 -7.78
C ASP A 86 2.82 -9.37 -6.46
N GLY A 87 3.57 -9.49 -5.36
CA GLY A 87 3.15 -9.02 -4.03
C GLY A 87 2.72 -7.54 -4.00
N ARG A 88 3.14 -6.75 -5.00
CA ARG A 88 2.70 -5.37 -5.22
C ARG A 88 1.21 -5.25 -5.53
N ALA A 89 0.69 -6.11 -6.41
CA ALA A 89 -0.71 -6.08 -6.82
C ALA A 89 -1.63 -6.47 -5.65
N VAL A 90 -1.20 -7.46 -4.87
CA VAL A 90 -1.88 -7.89 -3.63
C VAL A 90 -1.92 -6.75 -2.62
N PHE A 91 -0.81 -6.02 -2.44
CA PHE A 91 -0.76 -4.87 -1.56
C PHE A 91 -1.72 -3.75 -1.99
N ASP A 92 -1.77 -3.40 -3.27
CA ASP A 92 -2.69 -2.35 -3.75
C ASP A 92 -4.17 -2.78 -3.64
N GLN A 93 -4.47 -4.07 -3.83
CA GLN A 93 -5.80 -4.61 -3.58
C GLN A 93 -6.16 -4.55 -2.09
N ALA A 94 -5.23 -4.92 -1.21
CA ALA A 94 -5.43 -4.84 0.24
C ALA A 94 -5.71 -3.39 0.68
N LEU A 95 -4.99 -2.41 0.15
CA LEU A 95 -5.25 -1.01 0.44
C LEU A 95 -6.66 -0.58 0.05
N LYS A 96 -7.16 -0.98 -1.12
CA LYS A 96 -8.53 -0.65 -1.56
C LYS A 96 -9.59 -1.25 -0.63
N ASN A 97 -9.34 -2.43 -0.08
CA ASN A 97 -10.26 -3.08 0.84
C ASN A 97 -10.29 -2.39 2.21
N VAL A 98 -9.14 -1.86 2.65
CA VAL A 98 -9.00 -1.19 3.95
C VAL A 98 -9.46 0.26 3.92
N THR A 99 -9.40 0.93 2.75
CA THR A 99 -9.82 2.34 2.65
C THR A 99 -11.31 2.49 2.95
N PRO A 100 -11.71 3.24 4.00
CA PRO A 100 -13.11 3.46 4.31
C PRO A 100 -13.76 4.39 3.28
N LEU A 101 -15.05 4.18 3.01
CA LEU A 101 -15.82 5.06 2.12
C LEU A 101 -16.26 6.35 2.82
N MET A 102 -16.49 6.31 4.14
CA MET A 102 -16.97 7.45 4.92
C MET A 102 -16.37 7.42 6.33
N GLU A 103 -16.00 8.60 6.85
CA GLU A 103 -15.61 8.79 8.25
C GLU A 103 -16.67 9.60 9.00
N LEU A 104 -17.06 9.16 10.19
CA LEU A 104 -17.92 9.95 11.08
C LEU A 104 -17.06 10.78 12.02
N LYS A 105 -17.25 12.10 11.98
CA LYS A 105 -16.60 13.03 12.90
C LYS A 105 -17.65 13.61 13.83
N SER A 106 -17.43 13.48 15.13
CA SER A 106 -18.32 14.08 16.12
C SER A 106 -18.39 15.60 15.94
N ARG A 107 -19.60 16.13 16.01
CA ARG A 107 -19.89 17.56 16.09
C ARG A 107 -20.93 17.77 17.18
N ARG A 108 -20.80 18.86 17.93
CA ARG A 108 -21.80 19.23 18.93
C ARG A 108 -23.09 19.63 18.21
N ILE A 109 -24.19 18.97 18.55
CA ILE A 109 -25.54 19.27 18.10
C ILE A 109 -26.35 19.51 19.37
N GLY A 110 -26.82 20.74 19.57
CA GLY A 110 -27.55 21.16 20.78
C GLY A 110 -26.80 20.90 22.08
#